data_AF-A0A8H7M6C7-F1
#
_entry.id   AF-A0A8H7M6C7-F1
#
_cell.length_a   1.000
_cell.length_b   1.000
_cell.length_c   1.000
_cell.angle_alpha   90.00
_cell.angle_beta   90.00
_cell.angle_gamma   90.00
#
_symmetry.space_group_name_H-M   'P 1'
#
loop_
_entity.id
_entity.type
_entity.pdbx_description
1 polymer ?
#
loop_
_entity_poly.entity_id
_entity_poly.type
_entity_poly.pdbx_seq_one_letter_code
_entity_poly.pdbx_strand_id
1 'polypeptide(L)'
;MQAFCSPSAYTDPSQGQLPGNFWRSVTLERGSGGSGQQYVQLTGCINLSSQLNPSDGGGQYDSSGGDGGRGNPEGSVCEGYNHYVELLEPGSGRACIRCCQDTNDCPLSMDTSGCPAVIPGNYDGC
;
A
#
# COMPACT_ATOMS: atom_id res chain seq x y z
N MET A 1 -6.68 14.51 -4.92
CA MET A 1 -6.95 13.06 -4.84
C MET A 1 -7.01 12.71 -3.36
N GLN A 2 -7.99 11.91 -2.91
CA GLN A 2 -8.25 11.65 -1.48
C GLN A 2 -7.58 10.33 -1.05
N ALA A 3 -6.92 10.32 0.12
CA ALA A 3 -6.43 9.10 0.75
C ALA A 3 -7.58 8.36 1.47
N PHE A 4 -7.61 7.03 1.35
CA PHE A 4 -8.63 6.19 1.97
C PHE A 4 -8.01 5.34 3.08
N CYS A 5 -8.68 5.28 4.24
CA CYS A 5 -8.22 4.54 5.40
C CYS A 5 -9.21 3.44 5.79
N SER A 6 -8.70 2.35 6.38
CA SER A 6 -9.55 1.36 7.06
C SER A 6 -10.37 2.05 8.16
N PRO A 7 -11.58 1.56 8.52
CA PRO A 7 -12.40 2.21 9.54
C PRO A 7 -11.70 2.42 10.89
N SER A 8 -10.80 1.51 11.27
CA SER A 8 -10.00 1.63 12.51
C SER A 8 -8.90 2.68 12.45
N ALA A 9 -8.55 3.16 11.26
CA ALA A 9 -7.50 4.14 11.00
C ALA A 9 -8.07 5.46 10.45
N TYR A 10 -9.39 5.62 10.43
CA TYR A 10 -10.04 6.87 10.06
C TYR A 10 -9.94 7.86 11.23
N THR A 11 -9.06 8.85 11.08
CA THR A 11 -8.70 9.82 12.12
C THR A 11 -9.05 11.26 11.75
N ASP A 12 -9.23 11.55 10.46
CA ASP A 12 -9.55 12.89 9.95
C ASP A 12 -10.74 12.87 8.97
N PRO A 13 -11.72 13.79 9.09
CA PRO A 13 -12.84 13.91 8.15
C PRO A 13 -12.49 14.13 6.67
N SER A 14 -11.27 14.56 6.36
CA SER A 14 -10.79 14.70 4.98
C SER A 14 -10.45 13.35 4.33
N GLN A 15 -10.35 12.27 5.11
CA GLN A 15 -10.04 10.93 4.61
C GLN A 15 -11.29 10.27 4.01
N GLY A 16 -11.09 9.44 2.99
CA GLY A 16 -12.09 8.47 2.55
C GLY A 16 -12.08 7.26 3.49
N GLN A 17 -13.21 6.55 3.60
CA GLN A 17 -13.26 5.29 4.32
C GLN A 17 -13.31 4.11 3.35
N LEU A 18 -12.39 3.16 3.54
CA LEU A 18 -12.47 1.85 2.91
C LEU A 18 -13.65 1.07 3.52
N PRO A 19 -14.29 0.16 2.74
CA PRO A 19 -15.22 -0.81 3.32
C PRO A 19 -14.58 -1.57 4.48
N GLY A 20 -15.32 -1.83 5.56
CA GLY A 20 -14.78 -2.53 6.74
C GLY A 20 -14.30 -3.96 6.44
N ASN A 21 -14.78 -4.55 5.35
CA ASN A 21 -14.35 -5.84 4.83
C ASN A 21 -13.41 -5.71 3.62
N PHE A 22 -12.76 -4.56 3.43
CA PHE A 22 -11.84 -4.33 2.30
C PHE A 22 -10.76 -5.41 2.26
N TRP A 23 -10.06 -5.66 3.36
CA TRP A 23 -9.16 -6.81 3.48
C TRP A 23 -9.98 -8.08 3.67
N ARG A 24 -9.92 -8.99 2.69
CA ARG A 24 -10.42 -10.36 2.81
C ARG A 24 -9.51 -11.19 3.72
N SER A 25 -8.21 -10.99 3.55
CA SER A 25 -7.15 -11.51 4.42
C SER A 25 -6.01 -10.50 4.41
N VAL A 26 -5.33 -10.33 5.55
CA VAL A 26 -4.20 -9.40 5.66
C VAL A 26 -3.20 -9.93 6.67
N THR A 27 -1.92 -9.86 6.31
CA THR A 27 -0.80 -10.17 7.19
C THR A 27 -0.06 -8.89 7.50
N LEU A 28 0.20 -8.65 8.79
CA LEU A 28 1.00 -7.55 9.28
C LEU A 28 2.37 -8.08 9.68
N GLU A 29 3.42 -7.52 9.08
CA GLU A 29 4.80 -7.85 9.40
C GLU A 29 5.58 -6.59 9.80
N ARG A 30 6.51 -6.77 10.74
CA ARG A 30 7.44 -5.72 11.19
C ARG A 30 8.84 -6.30 11.18
N GLY A 31 9.81 -5.50 10.78
CA GLY A 31 11.20 -5.93 10.77
C GLY A 31 12.18 -4.78 10.62
N SER A 32 13.43 -5.13 10.33
CA SER A 32 14.51 -4.20 9.97
C SER A 32 14.91 -4.41 8.51
N GLY A 33 15.05 -3.33 7.75
CA GLY A 33 15.45 -3.36 6.35
C GLY A 33 16.96 -3.50 6.16
N GLY A 34 17.43 -3.40 4.92
CA GLY A 34 18.85 -3.48 4.57
C GLY A 34 19.68 -2.34 5.17
N SER A 35 19.05 -1.20 5.44
CA SER A 35 19.67 -0.07 6.17
C SER A 35 19.82 -0.33 7.69
N GLY A 36 19.17 -1.38 8.21
CA GLY A 36 19.02 -1.64 9.65
C GLY A 36 17.86 -0.91 10.31
N GLN A 37 17.19 0.01 9.60
CA GLN A 37 16.04 0.75 10.12
C GLN A 37 14.75 -0.06 10.07
N GLN A 38 13.79 0.34 10.90
CA GLN A 38 12.52 -0.37 11.02
C GLN A 38 11.61 -0.15 9.80
N TYR A 39 10.88 -1.20 9.46
CA TYR A 39 9.75 -1.15 8.53
C TYR A 39 8.53 -1.86 9.13
N VAL A 40 7.37 -1.54 8.57
CA VAL A 40 6.12 -2.29 8.76
C VAL A 40 5.47 -2.51 7.40
N GLN A 41 4.80 -3.64 7.21
CA GLN A 41 4.08 -3.90 5.97
C GLN A 41 2.78 -4.66 6.20
N LEU A 42 1.84 -4.43 5.29
CA LEU A 42 0.62 -5.20 5.14
C LEU A 42 0.63 -5.86 3.76
N THR A 43 0.31 -7.14 3.70
CA THR A 43 0.13 -7.89 2.44
C THR A 43 -1.11 -8.75 2.54
N GLY A 44 -1.90 -8.84 1.47
CA GLY A 44 -3.02 -9.78 1.47
C GLY A 44 -4.04 -9.58 0.36
N CYS A 45 -5.16 -10.28 0.49
CA CYS A 45 -6.24 -10.28 -0.48
C CYS A 45 -7.30 -9.24 -0.13
N ILE A 46 -7.86 -8.61 -1.15
CA ILE A 46 -8.88 -7.58 -1.01
C ILE A 46 -10.21 -8.04 -1.59
N ASN A 47 -11.29 -7.53 -1.02
CA ASN A 47 -12.60 -7.55 -1.64
C ASN A 47 -12.75 -6.33 -2.54
N LEU A 48 -13.28 -6.54 -3.73
CA LEU A 48 -13.58 -5.46 -4.65
C LEU A 48 -14.72 -4.60 -4.10
N SER A 49 -14.60 -3.30 -4.29
CA SER A 49 -15.64 -2.32 -4.01
C SER A 49 -15.98 -1.55 -5.29
N SER A 50 -17.07 -0.78 -5.27
CA SER A 50 -17.49 0.02 -6.44
C SER A 50 -16.49 1.11 -6.83
N GLN A 51 -15.54 1.43 -5.96
CA GLN A 51 -14.45 2.37 -6.20
C GLN A 51 -13.28 1.75 -6.97
N LEU A 52 -13.24 0.41 -7.11
CA LEU A 52 -12.16 -0.30 -7.78
C LEU A 52 -12.61 -0.84 -9.13
N ASN A 53 -11.76 -0.65 -10.14
CA ASN A 53 -11.96 -1.29 -11.42
C ASN A 53 -11.41 -2.72 -11.37
N PRO A 54 -12.23 -3.78 -11.48
CA PRO A 54 -11.78 -5.16 -11.38
C PRO A 54 -10.84 -5.59 -12.52
N SER A 55 -10.73 -4.81 -13.60
CA SER A 55 -9.80 -5.07 -14.69
C SER A 55 -8.49 -4.29 -14.57
N ASP A 56 -8.33 -3.50 -13.51
CA ASP A 56 -7.10 -2.77 -13.24
C ASP A 56 -6.03 -3.75 -12.75
N GLY A 57 -4.95 -3.90 -13.52
CA GLY A 57 -3.79 -4.71 -13.16
C GLY A 57 -2.99 -4.13 -12.01
N GLY A 58 -3.26 -2.87 -11.66
CA GLY A 58 -2.63 -2.13 -10.58
C GLY A 58 -1.51 -1.21 -11.03
N GLY A 59 -0.86 -0.62 -10.05
CA GLY A 59 0.25 0.30 -10.18
C GLY A 59 0.81 0.65 -8.81
N GLN A 60 2.01 1.20 -8.80
CA GLN A 60 2.67 1.63 -7.58
C GLN A 60 2.29 3.06 -7.20
N TYR A 61 2.00 3.25 -5.92
CA TYR A 61 1.97 4.53 -5.24
C TYR A 61 3.12 4.57 -4.24
N ASP A 62 3.81 5.69 -4.15
CA ASP A 62 4.90 5.85 -3.20
C ASP A 62 5.02 7.29 -2.69
N SER A 63 5.80 7.47 -1.63
CA SER A 63 5.98 8.77 -0.96
C SER A 63 6.66 9.84 -1.82
N SER A 64 7.35 9.47 -2.90
CA SER A 64 7.95 10.42 -3.85
C SER A 64 6.95 10.92 -4.90
N GLY A 65 5.84 10.20 -5.09
CA GLY A 65 4.79 10.55 -6.04
C GLY A 65 5.17 10.37 -7.50
N GLY A 66 6.19 9.57 -7.80
CA GLY A 66 6.67 9.31 -9.15
C GLY A 66 7.07 10.57 -9.94
N ASP A 67 7.04 10.48 -11.28
CA ASP A 67 7.39 11.58 -12.17
C ASP A 67 6.48 12.81 -11.96
N GLY A 68 7.07 13.88 -11.42
CA GLY A 68 6.37 15.13 -11.11
C GLY A 68 5.74 15.18 -9.70
N GLY A 69 5.95 14.16 -8.86
CA GLY A 69 5.60 14.16 -7.44
C GLY A 69 4.10 14.26 -7.15
N ARG A 70 3.27 13.76 -8.05
CA ARG A 70 1.80 13.88 -8.02
C ARG A 70 1.06 12.59 -8.31
N GLY A 71 1.80 11.48 -8.40
CA GLY A 71 1.27 10.15 -8.66
C GLY A 71 0.54 9.53 -7.47
N ASN A 72 0.78 10.02 -6.26
CA ASN A 72 0.14 9.55 -5.03
C ASN A 72 -0.99 10.50 -4.57
N PRO A 73 -1.94 10.00 -3.74
CA PRO A 73 -2.94 10.85 -3.11
C PRO A 73 -2.32 12.03 -2.35
N GLU A 74 -2.95 13.20 -2.45
CA GLU A 74 -2.40 14.42 -1.85
C GLU A 74 -2.36 14.29 -0.33
N GLY A 75 -1.18 14.51 0.26
CA GLY A 75 -0.97 14.39 1.70
C GLY A 75 -0.98 12.97 2.25
N SER A 76 -0.91 11.93 1.39
CA SER A 76 -0.75 10.56 1.87
C SER A 76 0.57 10.39 2.61
N VAL A 77 0.49 9.79 3.78
CA VAL A 77 1.63 9.49 4.64
C VAL A 77 1.44 8.13 5.28
N CYS A 78 2.54 7.47 5.64
CA CYS A 78 2.48 6.41 6.62
C CYS A 78 2.88 6.96 7.98
N GLU A 79 1.92 7.08 8.89
CA GLU A 79 2.14 7.70 10.19
C GLU A 79 3.28 7.01 10.96
N GLY A 80 4.25 7.81 11.41
CA GLY A 80 5.44 7.33 12.12
C GLY A 80 6.58 6.82 11.24
N TYR A 81 6.44 6.86 9.92
CA TYR A 81 7.47 6.47 8.94
C TYR A 81 7.69 7.58 7.92
N ASN A 82 8.90 7.67 7.36
CA ASN A 82 9.27 8.73 6.42
C ASN A 82 8.88 8.40 4.97
N HIS A 83 8.76 7.12 4.65
CA HIS A 83 8.55 6.62 3.30
C HIS A 83 7.49 5.53 3.27
N TYR A 84 6.83 5.38 2.13
CA TYR A 84 5.99 4.23 1.88
C TYR A 84 6.01 3.83 0.41
N VAL A 85 5.67 2.57 0.17
CA VAL A 85 5.31 2.02 -1.14
C VAL A 85 4.03 1.21 -0.99
N GLU A 86 3.08 1.39 -1.90
CA GLU A 86 1.78 0.74 -1.92
C GLU A 86 1.46 0.30 -3.33
N LEU A 87 0.94 -0.92 -3.48
CA LEU A 87 0.35 -1.39 -4.73
C LEU A 87 -1.06 -1.89 -4.46
N LEU A 88 -1.96 -1.48 -5.33
CA LEU A 88 -3.36 -1.92 -5.36
C LEU A 88 -3.61 -2.63 -6.68
N GLU A 89 -3.95 -3.92 -6.62
CA GLU A 89 -4.10 -4.78 -7.81
C GLU A 89 -5.47 -5.45 -7.84
N PRO A 90 -6.54 -4.70 -8.18
CA PRO A 90 -7.90 -5.23 -8.18
C PRO A 90 -8.08 -6.46 -9.07
N GLY A 91 -7.42 -6.50 -10.24
CA GLY A 91 -7.48 -7.64 -11.17
C GLY A 91 -6.87 -8.93 -10.64
N SER A 92 -5.97 -8.83 -9.66
CA SER A 92 -5.42 -9.98 -8.93
C SER A 92 -6.03 -10.14 -7.53
N GLY A 93 -7.04 -9.33 -7.18
CA GLY A 93 -7.71 -9.40 -5.88
C GLY A 93 -6.78 -9.19 -4.69
N ARG A 94 -5.71 -8.40 -4.83
CA ARG A 94 -4.70 -8.21 -3.78
C ARG A 94 -4.20 -6.78 -3.66
N ALA A 95 -3.64 -6.46 -2.50
CA ALA A 95 -2.98 -5.20 -2.23
C ALA A 95 -1.82 -5.41 -1.24
N CYS A 96 -0.90 -4.46 -1.23
CA CYS A 96 0.23 -4.46 -0.32
C CYS A 96 0.71 -3.04 -0.06
N ILE A 97 1.19 -2.79 1.15
CA ILE A 97 1.78 -1.51 1.56
C ILE A 97 2.94 -1.77 2.51
N ARG A 98 4.03 -1.03 2.36
CA ARG A 98 5.18 -1.05 3.26
C ARG A 98 5.54 0.39 3.62
N CYS A 99 5.78 0.60 4.90
CA CYS A 99 6.27 1.87 5.43
C CYS A 99 7.69 1.69 5.96
N CYS A 100 8.56 2.64 5.63
CA CYS A 100 9.99 2.57 5.91
C CYS A 100 10.49 3.86 6.55
N GLN A 101 11.44 3.74 7.47
CA GLN A 101 12.17 4.90 7.99
C GLN A 101 13.21 5.41 7.00
N ASP A 102 13.86 4.50 6.29
CA ASP A 102 14.85 4.78 5.26
C ASP A 102 14.26 4.47 3.88
N THR A 103 14.44 5.39 2.91
CA THR A 103 13.94 5.20 1.54
C THR A 103 14.52 3.96 0.86
N ASN A 104 15.72 3.52 1.25
CA ASN A 104 16.39 2.36 0.66
C ASN A 104 15.74 1.03 1.10
N ASP A 105 14.93 1.05 2.16
CA ASP A 105 14.18 -0.12 2.62
C ASP A 105 12.79 -0.21 1.95
N CYS A 106 12.41 0.82 1.20
CA CYS A 106 11.19 0.87 0.41
C CYS A 106 11.53 0.58 -1.07
N PRO A 107 11.06 -0.53 -1.63
CA PRO A 107 11.35 -0.90 -3.02
C PRO A 107 10.53 -0.08 -4.01
N LEU A 108 11.13 1.00 -4.55
CA LEU A 108 10.48 1.99 -5.42
C LEU A 108 10.74 1.81 -6.93
N SER A 109 11.38 0.72 -7.36
CA SER A 109 11.87 0.57 -8.75
C SER A 109 11.18 -0.55 -9.53
N MET A 110 10.08 -1.08 -9.01
CA MET A 110 9.44 -2.33 -9.47
C MET A 110 7.94 -2.13 -9.74
N ASP A 111 7.62 -1.01 -10.38
CA ASP A 111 6.28 -0.41 -10.39
C ASP A 111 5.22 -1.25 -11.11
N THR A 112 5.67 -2.15 -12.00
CA THR A 112 4.81 -3.09 -12.75
C THR A 112 5.04 -4.55 -12.38
N SER A 113 5.95 -4.85 -11.44
CA SER A 113 6.29 -6.22 -11.05
C SER A 113 5.25 -6.84 -10.11
N GLY A 114 4.45 -5.98 -9.49
CA GLY A 114 3.33 -6.33 -8.65
C GLY A 114 3.70 -6.72 -7.22
N CYS A 115 2.68 -6.85 -6.38
CA CYS A 115 2.79 -6.98 -4.93
C CYS A 115 3.78 -8.06 -4.46
N PRO A 116 3.74 -9.31 -4.96
CA PRO A 116 4.66 -10.36 -4.52
C PRO A 116 6.13 -10.06 -4.81
N ALA A 117 6.42 -9.28 -5.86
CA ALA A 117 7.78 -8.89 -6.22
C ALA A 117 8.24 -7.64 -5.46
N VAL A 118 7.35 -6.64 -5.30
CA VAL A 118 7.68 -5.38 -4.62
C VAL A 118 7.73 -5.59 -3.11
N ILE A 119 6.71 -6.20 -2.52
CA ILE A 119 6.60 -6.42 -1.08
C ILE A 119 6.36 -7.92 -0.85
N PRO A 120 7.43 -8.72 -0.70
CA PRO A 120 7.28 -10.13 -0.36
C PRO A 120 6.47 -10.30 0.92
N GLY A 121 5.55 -11.26 0.93
CA GLY A 121 4.64 -11.50 2.04
C GLY A 121 3.62 -12.57 1.70
N ASN A 122 2.53 -12.59 2.47
CA ASN A 122 1.46 -13.57 2.28
C ASN A 122 0.37 -13.03 1.34
N TYR A 123 0.13 -13.77 0.26
CA TYR A 123 -0.91 -13.52 -0.75
C TYR A 123 -1.71 -14.80 -1.05
N ASP A 124 -1.67 -15.79 -0.16
CA ASP A 124 -2.29 -17.08 -0.39
C ASP A 124 -3.81 -16.96 -0.50
N GLY A 125 -4.36 -17.55 -1.56
CA GLY A 125 -5.79 -17.55 -1.82
C GLY A 125 -6.33 -16.21 -2.33
N CYS A 126 -5.45 -15.32 -2.81
CA CYS A 126 -5.80 -14.32 -3.81
C CYS A 126 -5.87 -15.05 -5.17
#